data_AF-A0A4R6W509-F1
#
_entry.id   AF-A0A4R6W509-F1
#
_cell.length_a   1.000
_cell.length_b   1.000
_cell.length_c   1.000
_cell.angle_alpha   90.00
_cell.angle_beta   90.00
_cell.angle_gamma   90.00
#
_symmetry.space_group_name_H-M   'P 1'
#
loop_
_entity.id
_entity.type
_entity.pdbx_description
1 polymer ?
#
loop_
_entity_poly.entity_id
_entity_poly.type
_entity_poly.pdbx_seq_one_letter_code
_entity_poly.pdbx_strand_id
1 'polypeptide(L)' 'MKKSQTGFGKVLPPTEHEVTIYFAQAGKSRQLASEFYDEFNSKNWLTRSGKPIFNWKKKAWEYISLLSQ' A
#
# COMPACT_ATOMS: atom_id res chain seq x y z
N MET A 1 -29.78 -0.22 -6.04
CA MET A 1 -28.94 -0.48 -4.85
C MET A 1 -28.63 -1.97 -4.78
N LYS A 2 -27.37 -2.40 -4.95
CA LYS A 2 -26.99 -3.81 -4.76
C LYS A 2 -25.92 -3.89 -3.67
N LYS A 3 -26.33 -4.32 -2.48
CA LYS A 3 -25.44 -4.71 -1.39
C LYS A 3 -24.97 -6.14 -1.70
N SER A 4 -23.70 -6.29 -2.06
CA SER A 4 -23.03 -7.59 -2.12
C SER A 4 -22.05 -7.67 -0.95
N GLN A 5 -22.53 -8.31 0.11
CA GLN A 5 -21.73 -8.75 1.24
C GLN A 5 -21.32 -10.21 0.92
N THR A 6 -20.20 -10.36 0.23
CA THR A 6 -19.51 -11.65 0.09
C THR A 6 -18.35 -11.65 1.09
N GLY A 7 -18.36 -12.61 2.02
CA GLY A 7 -17.32 -12.76 3.01
C GLY A 7 -16.00 -13.19 2.39
N PHE A 8 -15.11 -12.24 2.14
CA PHE A 8 -13.65 -12.37 2.14
C PHE A 8 -13.14 -11.01 2.58
N GLY A 9 -12.35 -10.93 3.65
CA GLY A 9 -11.85 -9.67 4.22
C GLY A 9 -11.38 -8.73 3.12
N LYS A 10 -12.22 -7.73 2.81
CA LYS A 10 -11.95 -6.74 1.77
C LYS A 10 -10.68 -6.03 2.18
N VAL A 11 -9.55 -6.45 1.60
CA VAL A 11 -8.33 -5.66 1.62
C VAL A 11 -8.63 -4.44 0.77
N LEU A 12 -9.13 -3.41 1.42
CA LEU A 12 -9.20 -2.09 0.83
C LEU A 12 -7.76 -1.59 0.63
N PRO A 13 -7.47 -0.88 -0.47
CA PRO A 13 -6.21 -0.16 -0.57
C PRO A 13 -6.06 0.73 0.67
N PRO A 14 -4.84 0.82 1.24
CA PRO A 14 -4.64 1.63 2.43
C PRO A 14 -4.93 3.09 2.14
N THR A 15 -5.16 3.84 3.20
CA THR A 15 -5.10 5.30 3.17
C THR A 15 -3.66 5.78 3.22
N GLU A 16 -3.40 6.98 2.70
CA GLU A 16 -2.07 7.63 2.81
C GLU A 16 -1.63 7.76 4.27
N HIS A 17 -2.57 7.96 5.19
CA HIS A 17 -2.31 8.04 6.62
C HIS A 17 -1.79 6.72 7.19
N GLU A 18 -2.39 5.59 6.84
CA GLU A 18 -1.92 4.26 7.26
C GLU A 18 -0.52 3.95 6.72
N VAL A 19 -0.24 4.33 5.47
CA VAL A 19 1.10 4.21 4.87
C VAL A 19 2.09 5.09 5.61
N THR A 20 1.74 6.35 5.89
CA THR A 20 2.59 7.29 6.64
C THR A 20 2.97 6.72 8.01
N ILE A 21 2.01 6.20 8.77
CA ILE A 21 2.27 5.59 10.09
C ILE A 21 3.22 4.41 9.95
N TYR A 22 2.99 3.54 8.97
CA TYR A 22 3.82 2.35 8.76
C TYR A 22 5.28 2.71 8.45
N PHE A 23 5.50 3.68 7.57
CA PHE A 23 6.84 4.16 7.24
C PHE A 23 7.52 4.86 8.41
N ALA A 24 6.77 5.66 9.19
CA ALA A 24 7.28 6.30 10.40
C ALA A 24 7.72 5.26 11.46
N GLN A 25 6.94 4.18 11.65
CA GLN A 25 7.31 3.07 12.53
C GLN A 25 8.59 2.35 12.08
N ALA A 26 8.86 2.32 10.78
CA ALA A 26 10.09 1.79 10.20
C ALA A 26 11.26 2.80 10.20
N GLY A 27 11.10 3.97 10.85
CA GLY A 27 12.12 5.03 10.90
C GLY A 27 12.33 5.77 9.58
N LYS A 28 11.37 5.70 8.65
CA LYS A 28 11.42 6.38 7.35
C LYS A 28 10.64 7.69 7.37
N SER A 29 10.99 8.59 6.45
CA SER A 29 10.37 9.92 6.35
C SER A 29 8.95 9.85 5.79
N ARG A 30 8.14 10.87 6.14
CA ARG A 30 6.80 11.05 5.57
C ARG A 30 6.83 11.21 4.05
N GLN A 31 7.86 11.89 3.53
CA GLN A 31 8.02 12.07 2.09
C GLN A 31 8.14 10.73 1.37
N LEU A 32 8.93 9.79 1.91
CA LEU A 32 9.07 8.46 1.33
C LEU A 32 7.75 7.67 1.36
N ALA A 33 6.96 7.85 2.42
CA ALA A 33 5.65 7.25 2.53
C ALA A 33 4.67 7.79 1.47
N SER A 34 4.72 9.10 1.20
CA SER A 34 3.92 9.76 0.14
C SER A 34 4.33 9.26 -1.24
N GLU A 35 5.64 9.22 -1.54
CA GLU A 35 6.15 8.73 -2.82
C GLU A 35 5.72 7.29 -3.09
N PHE A 36 5.82 6.42 -2.08
CA PHE A 36 5.28 5.06 -2.15
C PHE A 36 3.76 5.09 -2.39
N TYR A 37 3.00 5.83 -1.59
CA TYR A 37 1.55 5.87 -1.72
C TYR A 37 1.12 6.31 -3.12
N ASP A 38 1.68 7.39 -3.64
CA ASP A 38 1.35 7.96 -4.94
C ASP A 38 1.69 7.00 -6.10
N GLU A 39 2.82 6.30 -6.01
CA GLU A 39 3.21 5.31 -7.01
C GLU A 39 2.20 4.15 -7.11
N PHE A 40 1.73 3.64 -5.98
CA PHE A 40 0.77 2.53 -5.96
C PHE A 40 -0.67 2.99 -6.17
N ASN A 41 -1.03 4.19 -5.69
CA ASN A 41 -2.35 4.77 -5.87
C ASN A 41 -2.62 5.14 -7.32
N SER A 42 -1.65 5.72 -8.03
CA SER A 42 -1.75 5.98 -9.49
C SER A 42 -1.94 4.71 -10.33
N LYS A 43 -1.50 3.55 -9.81
CA LYS A 43 -1.68 2.23 -10.41
C LYS A 43 -2.94 1.51 -9.94
N ASN A 44 -3.86 2.21 -9.24
CA ASN A 44 -5.05 1.64 -8.62
C ASN A 44 -4.75 0.44 -7.71
N TRP A 45 -3.58 0.41 -7.08
CA TRP A 45 -3.11 -0.70 -6.25
C TRP A 45 -3.09 -2.05 -6.99
N LEU A 46 -2.81 -2.02 -8.30
CA LEU A 46 -2.63 -3.20 -9.13
C LEU A 46 -1.14 -3.45 -9.40
N THR A 47 -0.78 -4.72 -9.55
CA THR A 47 0.52 -5.13 -10.08
C THR A 47 0.61 -4.78 -11.56
N ARG A 48 1.83 -4.81 -12.13
CA ARG A 48 2.04 -4.68 -13.59
C ARG A 48 1.24 -5.70 -14.42
N SER A 49 0.92 -6.86 -13.84
CA SER A 49 0.07 -7.89 -14.47
C SER A 49 -1.43 -7.67 -14.28
N GLY A 50 -1.84 -6.53 -13.72
CA GLY A 50 -3.24 -6.19 -13.46
C GLY A 50 -3.86 -6.88 -12.26
N LYS A 51 -3.08 -7.58 -11.43
CA LYS A 51 -3.59 -8.27 -10.23
C LYS A 51 -3.64 -7.31 -9.04
N PRO A 52 -4.71 -7.29 -8.24
CA PRO A 52 -4.76 -6.43 -7.06
C PRO A 52 -3.68 -6.80 -6.02
N ILE A 53 -3.10 -5.77 -5.42
CA ILE A 53 -2.11 -5.90 -4.34
C ILE A 53 -2.87 -6.07 -3.02
N PHE A 54 -3.04 -7.31 -2.59
CA PHE A 54 -3.75 -7.63 -1.34
C PHE A 54 -2.92 -7.40 -0.06
N ASN A 55 -1.61 -7.22 -0.18
CA ASN A 55 -0.74 -7.03 0.99
C ASN A 55 0.20 -5.85 0.75
N TRP A 56 -0.35 -4.65 0.91
CA TRP A 56 0.39 -3.41 0.76
C TRP A 56 1.54 -3.28 1.77
N LYS A 57 1.40 -3.83 2.99
CA LYS A 57 2.46 -3.80 4.01
C LYS A 57 3.68 -4.60 3.57
N LYS A 58 3.47 -5.79 2.97
CA LYS A 58 4.56 -6.56 2.36
C LYS A 58 5.26 -5.76 1.26
N LYS A 59 4.50 -5.07 0.40
CA LYS A 59 5.07 -4.18 -0.63
C LYS A 59 5.83 -2.99 -0.04
N ALA A 60 5.31 -2.38 1.01
CA ALA A 60 5.98 -1.30 1.73
C ALA A 60 7.30 -1.78 2.35
N TRP A 61 7.32 -2.95 2.98
CA TRP A 61 8.53 -3.54 3.53
C TRP A 61 9.58 -3.87 2.45
N GLU A 62 9.15 -4.48 1.33
CA GLU A 62 10.03 -4.72 0.17
C GLU A 62 10.63 -3.39 -0.34
N TYR A 63 9.82 -2.35 -0.46
CA TYR A 63 10.24 -1.02 -0.91
C TYR A 63 11.26 -0.37 0.05
N ILE A 64 10.98 -0.40 1.35
CA ILE A 64 11.86 0.09 2.41
C ILE A 64 13.22 -0.64 2.43
N SER A 65 13.19 -1.95 2.19
CA SER A 65 14.39 -2.80 2.20
C SER A 65 15.31 -2.50 1.02
N LEU A 66 14.75 -2.23 -0.16
CA LEU A 66 15.51 -1.86 -1.36
C LEU A 66 16.27 -0.53 -1.21
N LEU A 67 15.75 0.39 -0.40
CA LEU A 67 16.36 1.71 -0.16
C LEU A 67 17.43 1.71 0.94
N SER A 68 17.66 0.57 1.61
CA SER A 68 18.58 0.46 2.75
C SER A 68 19.84 -0.36 2.41
N GLN A 69 20.11 -0.61 1.12
CA GLN A 69 21.36 -1.17 0.58
C GLN A 69 22.28 -0.05 0.08
#